data_AF-A0A3P1ZUV1-F1
#
_entry.id   AF-A0A3P1ZUV1-F1
#
_cell.length_a   1.000
_cell.length_b   1.000
_cell.length_c   1.000
_cell.angle_alpha   90.00
_cell.angle_beta   90.00
_cell.angle_gamma   90.00
#
_symmetry.space_group_name_H-M   'P 1'
#
loop_
_entity.id
_entity.type
_entity.pdbx_description
1 polymer ?
#
loop_
_entity_poly.entity_id
_entity_poly.type
_entity_poly.pdbx_seq_one_letter_code
_entity_poly.pdbx_strand_id
1 'polypeptide(L)'
;MNSVLLFSLMGGLTLLELLILGGVLLFYLRLRRSEQLLNTLQGNQQGLLERIEMNARLEREIVATFAQRQAELRNLDEKLEERVQELRRLLSQAEGISRSPQFLREVILNGRRKGLSSRQIARNAGLSVDEVELILAQE
;
A
#
# COMPACT_ATOMS: atom_id res chain seq x y z
N MET A 1 91.32 28.28 -20.27
CA MET A 1 90.79 27.26 -19.34
C MET A 1 89.60 27.79 -18.52
N ASN A 2 89.67 29.00 -17.95
CA ASN A 2 88.56 29.60 -17.18
C ASN A 2 87.24 29.81 -17.94
N SER A 3 87.31 30.20 -19.22
CA SER A 3 86.10 30.43 -20.04
C SER A 3 85.31 29.15 -20.29
N VAL A 4 85.99 28.03 -20.57
CA VAL A 4 85.35 26.72 -20.78
C VAL A 4 84.66 26.23 -19.50
N LEU A 5 85.28 26.41 -18.33
CA LEU A 5 84.68 26.10 -17.04
C LEU A 5 83.45 26.97 -16.76
N LEU A 6 83.50 28.26 -17.07
CA LEU A 6 82.36 29.19 -16.92
C LEU A 6 81.18 28.79 -17.84
N PHE A 7 81.43 28.47 -19.11
CA PHE A 7 80.37 28.02 -20.02
C PHE A 7 79.75 26.69 -19.59
N SER A 8 80.57 25.74 -19.10
CA SER A 8 80.07 24.47 -18.57
C SER A 8 79.21 24.67 -17.31
N LEU A 9 79.60 25.59 -16.41
CA LEU A 9 78.85 25.91 -15.20
C LEU A 9 77.52 26.58 -15.55
N MET A 10 77.54 27.55 -16.48
CA MET A 10 76.35 28.25 -16.95
C MET A 10 75.35 27.27 -17.60
N GLY A 11 75.82 26.38 -18.47
CA GLY A 11 74.98 25.35 -19.11
C GLY A 11 74.36 24.37 -18.10
N GLY A 12 75.11 23.98 -17.07
CA GLY A 12 74.60 23.13 -15.98
C GLY A 12 73.51 23.82 -15.16
N LEU A 13 73.69 25.10 -14.82
CA LEU A 13 72.68 25.90 -14.12
C LEU A 13 71.41 26.09 -14.96
N THR A 14 71.53 26.38 -16.26
CA THR A 14 70.38 26.50 -17.16
C THR A 14 69.62 25.18 -17.28
N LEU A 15 70.32 24.04 -17.39
CA LEU A 15 69.67 22.73 -17.42
C LEU A 15 68.94 22.40 -16.12
N LEU A 16 69.54 22.72 -14.98
CA LEU A 16 68.93 22.54 -13.67
C LEU A 16 67.68 23.42 -13.52
N GLU A 17 67.75 24.67 -13.94
CA GLU A 17 66.62 25.60 -13.93
C GLU A 17 65.47 25.08 -14.81
N LEU A 18 65.78 24.58 -16.01
CA LEU A 18 64.79 24.00 -16.92
C LEU A 18 64.16 22.72 -16.37
N LEU A 19 64.93 21.90 -15.65
CA LEU A 19 64.44 20.72 -14.93
C LEU A 19 63.47 21.10 -13.80
N ILE A 20 63.83 22.10 -12.99
CA ILE A 20 62.97 22.58 -11.89
C ILE A 20 61.67 23.14 -12.47
N LEU A 21 61.75 23.96 -13.51
CA LEU A 21 60.60 24.59 -14.14
C LEU A 21 59.68 23.53 -14.78
N GLY A 22 60.25 22.53 -15.45
CA GLY A 22 59.51 21.37 -15.95
C GLY A 22 58.86 20.54 -14.83
N GLY A 23 59.56 20.33 -13.73
CA GLY A 23 59.04 19.64 -12.54
C GLY A 23 57.85 20.37 -11.92
N VAL A 24 57.94 21.69 -11.75
CA VAL A 24 56.84 22.53 -11.25
C VAL A 24 55.65 22.48 -12.19
N LEU A 25 55.86 22.55 -13.51
CA LEU A 25 54.79 22.46 -14.50
C LEU A 25 54.05 21.11 -14.45
N LEU A 26 54.80 20.01 -14.37
CA LEU A 26 54.22 18.67 -14.22
C LEU A 26 53.45 18.53 -12.90
N PHE A 27 54.00 19.06 -11.81
CA PHE A 27 53.34 19.05 -10.51
C PHE A 27 52.03 19.85 -10.54
N TYR A 28 52.04 21.02 -11.16
CA TYR A 28 50.86 21.86 -11.36
C TYR A 28 49.77 21.14 -12.16
N LEU A 29 50.13 20.51 -13.29
CA LEU A 29 49.18 19.75 -14.11
C LEU A 29 48.61 18.55 -13.38
N ARG A 30 49.44 17.83 -12.61
CA ARG A 30 49.00 16.70 -11.78
C ARG A 30 48.05 17.14 -10.68
N LEU A 31 48.35 18.25 -10.01
CA LEU A 31 47.51 18.81 -8.95
C LEU A 31 46.14 19.24 -9.49
N ARG A 32 46.12 19.97 -10.62
CA ARG A 32 44.88 20.41 -11.27
C ARG A 32 43.98 19.25 -11.68
N ARG A 33 44.54 18.13 -12.16
CA ARG A 33 43.77 16.90 -12.44
C ARG A 33 43.18 16.29 -11.17
N SER A 34 43.94 16.30 -10.07
CA SER A 34 43.48 15.77 -8.78
C SER A 34 42.31 16.58 -8.22
N GLU A 35 42.35 17.90 -8.32
CA GLU A 35 41.26 18.79 -7.90
C GLU A 35 39.97 18.56 -8.69
N GLN A 36 40.09 18.39 -10.02
CA GLN A 36 38.95 18.10 -10.88
C GLN A 36 38.27 16.77 -10.51
N LEU A 37 39.05 15.72 -10.28
CA LEU A 37 38.53 14.42 -9.88
C LEU A 37 37.83 14.49 -8.51
N LEU A 38 38.43 15.17 -7.53
CA LEU A 38 37.84 15.36 -6.21
C LEU A 38 36.50 16.12 -6.27
N ASN A 39 36.43 17.19 -7.06
CA ASN A 39 35.19 17.95 -7.25
C ASN A 39 34.09 17.11 -7.90
N THR A 40 34.42 16.26 -8.88
CA THR A 40 33.42 15.36 -9.49
C THR A 40 32.94 14.29 -8.52
N LEU A 41 33.82 13.75 -7.68
CA LEU A 41 33.45 12.74 -6.68
C LEU A 41 32.61 13.34 -5.57
N GLN A 42 32.94 14.53 -5.07
CA GLN A 42 32.13 15.24 -4.08
C GLN A 42 30.75 15.58 -4.63
N GLY A 43 30.65 16.10 -5.86
CA GLY A 43 29.36 16.39 -6.50
C GLY A 43 28.47 15.15 -6.64
N ASN A 44 29.05 14.01 -7.03
CA ASN A 44 28.31 12.75 -7.11
C ASN A 44 27.87 12.22 -5.74
N GLN A 45 28.71 12.36 -4.71
CA GLN A 45 28.35 11.97 -3.34
C GLN A 45 27.23 12.84 -2.78
N GLN A 46 27.24 14.14 -3.04
CA GLN A 46 26.15 15.05 -2.65
C GLN A 46 24.82 14.61 -3.27
N GLY A 47 24.81 14.33 -4.59
CA GLY A 47 23.61 13.90 -5.29
C GLY A 47 23.08 12.53 -4.84
N LEU A 48 23.97 11.62 -4.42
CA LEU A 48 23.56 10.34 -3.83
C LEU A 48 22.98 10.51 -2.42
N LEU A 49 23.56 11.38 -1.59
CA LEU A 49 23.05 11.68 -0.25
C LEU A 49 21.66 12.32 -0.31
N GLU A 50 21.43 13.28 -1.20
CA GLU A 50 20.10 13.90 -1.39
C GLU A 50 19.03 12.87 -1.78
N ARG A 51 19.37 11.93 -2.67
CA ARG A 51 18.45 10.85 -3.08
C ARG A 51 18.13 9.91 -1.93
N ILE A 52 19.11 9.57 -1.10
CA ILE A 52 18.91 8.72 0.08
C ILE A 52 18.04 9.43 1.11
N GLU A 53 18.29 10.71 1.38
CA GLU A 53 17.49 11.50 2.32
C GLU A 53 16.03 11.62 1.84
N MET A 54 15.81 11.88 0.55
CA MET A 54 14.48 11.95 -0.04
C MET A 54 13.74 10.60 0.06
N ASN A 55 14.40 9.49 -0.28
CA ASN A 55 13.80 8.15 -0.15
C ASN A 55 13.46 7.82 1.31
N ALA A 56 14.35 8.13 2.25
CA ALA A 56 14.10 7.88 3.67
C ALA A 56 12.93 8.72 4.22
N ARG A 57 12.74 9.95 3.73
CA ARG A 57 11.56 10.77 4.05
C ARG A 57 10.28 10.13 3.50
N LEU A 58 10.29 9.71 2.24
CA LEU A 58 9.15 9.04 1.61
C LEU A 58 8.78 7.74 2.33
N GLU A 59 9.76 6.92 2.70
CA GLU A 59 9.51 5.69 3.47
C GLU A 59 8.82 5.98 4.80
N ARG A 60 9.25 7.04 5.53
CA ARG A 60 8.59 7.42 6.79
C ARG A 60 7.15 7.87 6.58
N GLU A 61 6.88 8.68 5.56
CA GLU A 61 5.53 9.14 5.24
C GLU A 61 4.63 7.97 4.83
N ILE A 62 5.15 7.04 4.03
CA ILE A 62 4.46 5.84 3.58
C ILE A 62 4.14 4.92 4.76
N VAL A 63 5.12 4.64 5.63
CA VAL A 63 4.94 3.76 6.81
C VAL A 63 3.92 4.33 7.79
N ALA A 64 3.95 5.65 8.05
CA ALA A 64 2.96 6.30 8.90
C ALA A 64 1.53 6.17 8.32
N THR A 65 1.40 6.38 7.00
CA THR A 65 0.11 6.26 6.30
C THR A 65 -0.39 4.81 6.28
N PHE A 66 0.49 3.82 6.16
CA PHE A 66 0.12 2.40 6.18
C PHE A 66 -0.39 1.94 7.55
N ALA A 67 0.27 2.35 8.63
CA ALA A 67 -0.18 2.01 9.98
C ALA A 67 -1.58 2.59 10.28
N GLN A 68 -1.80 3.84 9.87
CA GLN A 68 -3.09 4.50 10.00
C GLN A 68 -4.18 3.78 9.17
N ARG A 69 -3.89 3.44 7.92
CA ARG A 69 -4.83 2.71 7.05
C ARG A 69 -5.13 1.30 7.57
N GLN A 70 -4.17 0.58 8.12
CA GLN A 70 -4.43 -0.73 8.74
C GLN A 70 -5.35 -0.60 9.96
N ALA A 71 -5.15 0.42 10.80
CA ALA A 71 -6.03 0.66 11.94
C ALA A 71 -7.46 1.01 11.50
N GLU A 72 -7.59 1.83 10.46
CA GLU A 72 -8.89 2.19 9.88
C GLU A 72 -9.60 0.98 9.25
N LEU A 73 -8.87 0.16 8.48
CA LEU A 73 -9.40 -1.08 7.91
C LEU A 73 -9.87 -2.07 9.00
N ARG A 74 -9.10 -2.24 10.08
CA ARG A 74 -9.51 -3.10 11.20
C ARG A 74 -10.79 -2.61 11.88
N ASN A 75 -10.93 -1.30 12.07
CA ASN A 75 -12.15 -0.70 12.64
C ASN A 75 -13.36 -0.90 11.72
N LEU A 76 -13.16 -0.78 10.40
CA LEU A 76 -14.22 -1.03 9.42
C LEU A 76 -14.64 -2.50 9.39
N ASP A 77 -13.69 -3.44 9.49
CA ASP A 77 -13.99 -4.87 9.58
C ASP A 77 -14.78 -5.20 10.86
N GLU A 78 -14.40 -4.66 12.02
CA GLU A 78 -15.16 -4.85 13.27
C GLU A 78 -16.61 -4.36 13.13
N LYS A 79 -16.81 -3.18 12.53
CA LYS A 79 -18.16 -2.65 12.27
C LYS A 79 -18.95 -3.52 11.30
N LEU A 80 -18.32 -4.03 10.25
CA LEU A 80 -18.98 -4.93 9.31
C LEU A 80 -19.40 -6.22 10.01
N GLU A 81 -18.54 -6.78 10.86
CA GLU A 81 -18.84 -8.01 11.59
C GLU A 81 -19.98 -7.82 12.60
N GLU A 82 -20.02 -6.70 13.32
CA GLU A 82 -21.17 -6.32 14.16
C GLU A 82 -22.46 -6.23 13.35
N ARG A 83 -22.44 -5.56 12.19
CA ARG A 83 -23.61 -5.44 11.32
C ARG A 83 -24.07 -6.78 10.77
N VAL A 84 -23.14 -7.66 10.41
CA VAL A 84 -23.47 -9.02 9.98
C VAL A 84 -24.13 -9.81 11.11
N GLN A 85 -23.64 -9.69 12.35
CA GLN A 85 -24.27 -10.33 13.50
C GLN A 85 -25.67 -9.77 13.79
N GLU A 86 -25.84 -8.45 13.71
CA GLU A 86 -27.13 -7.78 13.89
C GLU A 86 -28.14 -8.25 12.83
N LEU A 87 -27.74 -8.26 11.55
CA LEU A 87 -28.57 -8.75 10.46
C LEU A 87 -28.92 -10.23 10.62
N ARG A 88 -27.97 -11.08 11.06
CA ARG A 88 -28.27 -12.49 11.36
C ARG A 88 -29.28 -12.64 12.49
N ARG A 89 -29.19 -11.82 13.54
CA ARG A 89 -30.20 -11.81 14.63
C ARG A 89 -31.57 -11.40 14.10
N LEU A 90 -31.65 -10.32 13.33
CA LEU A 90 -32.90 -9.87 12.72
C LEU A 90 -33.50 -10.93 11.77
N LEU A 91 -32.66 -11.59 10.97
CA LEU A 91 -33.09 -12.69 10.10
C LEU A 91 -33.65 -13.85 10.93
N SER A 92 -32.97 -14.24 12.02
CA SER A 92 -33.45 -15.32 12.91
C SER A 92 -34.77 -14.97 13.60
N GLN A 93 -34.98 -13.69 13.95
CA GLN A 93 -36.24 -13.20 14.51
C GLN A 93 -37.35 -13.25 13.45
N ALA A 94 -37.05 -12.81 12.23
CA ALA A 94 -37.98 -12.87 11.10
C ALA A 94 -38.36 -14.31 10.74
N GLU A 95 -37.40 -15.24 10.73
CA GLU A 95 -37.67 -16.67 10.54
C GLU A 95 -38.51 -17.27 11.68
N GLY A 96 -38.27 -16.87 12.93
CA GLY A 96 -39.09 -17.25 14.07
C GLY A 96 -40.54 -16.77 13.95
N ILE A 97 -40.76 -15.57 13.42
CA ILE A 97 -42.09 -15.02 13.13
C ILE A 97 -42.73 -15.72 11.93
N SER A 98 -41.96 -15.97 10.87
CA SER A 98 -42.42 -16.65 9.65
C SER A 98 -42.80 -18.12 9.89
N ARG A 99 -42.14 -18.79 10.85
CA ARG A 99 -42.50 -20.13 11.33
C ARG A 99 -43.56 -20.13 12.45
N SER A 100 -44.08 -18.97 12.84
CA SER A 100 -45.13 -18.94 13.87
C SER A 100 -46.43 -19.56 13.34
N PRO A 101 -47.08 -20.45 14.11
CA PRO A 101 -48.33 -21.11 13.69
C PRO A 101 -49.46 -20.12 13.37
N GLN A 102 -49.42 -18.93 14.00
CA GLN A 102 -50.40 -17.87 13.81
C GLN A 102 -50.26 -17.20 12.44
N PHE A 103 -49.03 -16.93 11.98
CA PHE A 103 -48.77 -16.35 10.66
C PHE A 103 -49.13 -17.33 9.54
N LEU A 104 -48.75 -18.61 9.67
CA LEU A 104 -49.17 -19.67 8.74
C LEU A 104 -50.70 -19.79 8.66
N ARG A 105 -51.39 -19.74 9.82
CA ARG A 105 -52.85 -19.74 9.88
C ARG A 105 -53.45 -18.51 9.19
N GLU A 106 -52.89 -17.33 9.39
CA GLU A 106 -53.36 -16.09 8.77
C GLU A 106 -53.12 -16.06 7.25
N VAL A 107 -51.99 -16.60 6.78
CA VAL A 107 -51.70 -16.78 5.33
C VAL A 107 -52.69 -17.76 4.69
N ILE A 108 -52.99 -18.88 5.35
CA ILE A 108 -53.98 -19.88 4.88
C ILE A 108 -55.40 -19.28 4.83
N LEU A 109 -55.81 -18.58 5.89
CA LEU A 109 -57.13 -17.94 5.97
C LEU A 109 -57.30 -16.82 4.95
N ASN A 110 -56.29 -15.98 4.74
CA ASN A 110 -56.31 -14.96 3.69
C ASN A 110 -56.28 -15.57 2.28
N GLY A 111 -55.60 -16.70 2.09
CA GLY A 111 -55.62 -17.45 0.83
C GLY A 111 -57.03 -17.95 0.48
N ARG A 112 -57.76 -18.48 1.48
CA ARG A 112 -59.16 -18.92 1.32
C ARG A 112 -60.11 -17.75 1.04
N ARG A 113 -59.95 -16.62 1.74
CA ARG A 113 -60.74 -15.38 1.48
C ARG A 113 -60.51 -14.81 0.08
N LYS A 114 -59.32 -15.04 -0.51
CA LYS A 114 -58.99 -14.65 -1.89
C LYS A 114 -59.47 -15.68 -2.95
N GLY A 115 -60.15 -16.76 -2.54
CA GLY A 115 -60.70 -17.76 -3.45
C GLY A 115 -59.71 -18.80 -3.98
N LEU A 116 -58.53 -18.95 -3.37
CA LEU A 116 -57.53 -19.93 -3.78
C LEU A 116 -57.92 -21.34 -3.32
N SER A 117 -57.64 -22.36 -4.16
CA SER A 117 -57.88 -23.76 -3.80
C SER A 117 -56.87 -24.26 -2.76
N SER A 118 -57.28 -25.20 -1.90
CA SER A 118 -56.45 -25.78 -0.83
C SER A 118 -55.09 -26.28 -1.33
N ARG A 119 -55.04 -26.83 -2.56
CA ARG A 119 -53.79 -27.25 -3.24
C ARG A 119 -52.84 -26.11 -3.58
N GLN A 120 -53.37 -24.94 -3.95
CA GLN A 120 -52.55 -23.76 -4.28
C GLN A 120 -51.98 -23.11 -3.01
N ILE A 121 -52.76 -23.11 -1.93
CA ILE A 121 -52.32 -22.61 -0.63
C ILE A 121 -51.22 -23.51 -0.05
N ALA A 122 -51.39 -24.83 -0.13
CA ALA A 122 -50.39 -25.82 0.27
C ALA A 122 -49.05 -25.65 -0.48
N ARG A 123 -49.12 -25.44 -1.80
CA ARG A 123 -47.93 -25.23 -2.65
C ARG A 123 -47.18 -23.94 -2.33
N ASN A 124 -47.88 -22.86 -1.98
CA ASN A 124 -47.27 -21.56 -1.66
C ASN A 124 -46.73 -21.48 -0.22
N ALA A 125 -47.37 -22.18 0.73
CA ALA A 125 -46.96 -22.22 2.13
C ALA A 125 -45.95 -23.34 2.44
N GLY A 126 -45.69 -24.24 1.49
CA GLY A 126 -44.79 -25.38 1.68
C GLY A 126 -45.34 -26.48 2.60
N LEU A 127 -46.67 -26.57 2.71
CA LEU A 127 -47.40 -27.52 3.57
C LEU A 127 -48.07 -28.61 2.73
N SER A 128 -48.44 -29.73 3.36
CA SER A 128 -49.27 -30.74 2.71
C SER A 128 -50.73 -30.27 2.57
N VAL A 129 -51.44 -30.80 1.57
CA VAL A 129 -52.85 -30.42 1.32
C VAL A 129 -53.73 -30.80 2.52
N ASP A 130 -53.44 -31.93 3.14
CA ASP A 130 -54.17 -32.45 4.30
C ASP A 130 -53.98 -31.59 5.56
N GLU A 131 -52.78 -31.04 5.78
CA GLU A 131 -52.52 -30.10 6.89
C GLU A 131 -53.27 -28.78 6.73
N VAL A 132 -53.37 -28.27 5.49
CA VAL A 132 -54.13 -27.06 5.19
C VAL A 132 -55.63 -27.29 5.41
N GLU A 133 -56.16 -28.44 5.01
CA GLU A 133 -57.57 -28.80 5.25
C GLU A 133 -57.86 -29.00 6.74
N LEU A 134 -56.95 -29.60 7.50
CA LEU A 134 -57.09 -29.77 8.95
C LEU A 134 -57.16 -28.42 9.69
N ILE A 135 -56.33 -27.45 9.30
CA ILE A 135 -56.32 -26.09 9.88
C ILE A 135 -57.58 -25.30 9.51
N LEU A 136 -58.13 -25.52 8.30
CA LEU A 136 -59.39 -24.93 7.84
C LEU A 136 -60.63 -25.59 8.46
N ALA A 137 -60.51 -26.84 8.92
CA ALA A 137 -61.57 -27.59 9.60
C ALA A 137 -61.63 -27.31 11.12
N GLN A 138 -60.60 -26.67 11.69
CA GLN A 138 -60.57 -26.18 13.07
C GLN A 138 -61.14 -24.74 13.22
N GLU A 139 -62.04 -24.33 12.31
CA GLU A 139 -62.93 -23.16 12.47
C GLU A 139 -64.24 -23.56 13.17
#